data_AF-A0A1Q7S452-F1
#
_entry.id   AF-A0A1Q7S452-F1
#
_cell.length_a   1.000
_cell.length_b   1.000
_cell.length_c   1.000
_cell.angle_alpha   90.00
_cell.angle_beta   90.00
_cell.angle_gamma   90.00
#
_symmetry.space_group_name_H-M   'P 1'
#
loop_
_entity.id
_entity.type
_entity.pdbx_description
1 polymer ?
#
loop_
_entity_poly.entity_id
_entity_poly.type
_entity_poly.pdbx_seq_one_letter_code
_entity_poly.pdbx_strand_id
1 'polypeptide(L)'
;MDPELDYFNYFTEIERFFQTKRRSFTLVSCLDWVLMENWLEQGIPLDVVLKGIERAFSNPNRKRDIGSLAYCVKSVEQVRDEQKDLLVEAPKLPDFQDQEVAEYIEKLANEVAPVDSAIAESMRAIGCKDLRAAEQALAALEEKLIAKLKVTADDKTMIDLKQAVDRELNPFRSTMTAPQLSMLEQQMWRRKLLERFQVPRLSLFYLI
;
A
#
# COMPACT_ATOMS: atom_id res chain seq x y z
N MET A 1 -4.94 0.95 9.61
CA MET A 1 -3.95 0.65 8.56
C MET A 1 -4.25 1.58 7.41
N ASP A 2 -3.25 2.31 6.91
CA ASP A 2 -3.36 3.10 5.70
C ASP A 2 -3.74 2.17 4.53
N PRO A 3 -5.00 2.24 4.04
CA PRO A 3 -5.48 1.35 3.01
C PRO A 3 -4.69 1.52 1.70
N GLU A 4 -4.06 2.68 1.47
CA GLU A 4 -3.23 2.93 0.29
C GLU A 4 -1.86 2.24 0.39
N LEU A 5 -1.31 2.11 1.60
CA LEU A 5 -0.07 1.36 1.86
C LEU A 5 -0.32 -0.15 1.85
N ASP A 6 -1.43 -0.60 2.44
CA ASP A 6 -1.86 -2.00 2.32
C ASP A 6 -2.13 -2.34 0.85
N TYR A 7 -2.78 -1.46 0.09
CA TYR A 7 -2.98 -1.60 -1.36
C TYR A 7 -1.63 -1.72 -2.08
N PHE A 8 -0.73 -0.74 -1.97
CA PHE A 8 0.54 -0.75 -2.71
C PHE A 8 1.45 -1.91 -2.31
N ASN A 9 1.48 -2.25 -1.02
CA ASN A 9 2.20 -3.41 -0.48
C ASN A 9 1.60 -4.71 -1.02
N TYR A 10 0.28 -4.80 -1.10
CA TYR A 10 -0.42 -5.95 -1.64
C TYR A 10 0.02 -6.28 -3.06
N PHE A 11 -0.04 -5.31 -3.99
CA PHE A 11 0.37 -5.57 -5.38
C PHE A 11 1.88 -5.76 -5.53
N THR A 12 2.69 -4.96 -4.84
CA THR A 12 4.15 -4.99 -4.97
C THR A 12 4.72 -6.30 -4.41
N GLU A 13 4.20 -6.79 -3.28
CA GLU A 13 4.66 -8.04 -2.68
C GLU A 13 4.20 -9.25 -3.46
N ILE A 14 2.97 -9.23 -4.01
CA ILE A 14 2.52 -10.29 -4.93
C ILE A 14 3.44 -10.33 -6.16
N GLU A 15 3.76 -9.18 -6.77
CA GLU A 15 4.65 -9.13 -7.94
C GLU A 15 6.06 -9.65 -7.61
N ARG A 16 6.70 -9.17 -6.54
CA ARG A 16 8.05 -9.61 -6.14
C ARG A 16 8.10 -11.09 -5.82
N PHE A 17 7.10 -11.58 -5.08
CA PHE A 17 7.03 -12.98 -4.71
C PHE A 17 6.84 -13.87 -5.94
N PHE A 18 5.95 -13.47 -6.85
CA PHE A 18 5.71 -14.18 -8.10
C PHE A 18 6.94 -14.21 -9.01
N GLN A 19 7.65 -13.08 -9.17
CA GLN A 19 8.92 -13.00 -9.91
C GLN A 19 9.98 -13.93 -9.33
N THR A 20 10.10 -13.97 -8.00
CA THR A 20 11.02 -14.86 -7.29
C THR A 20 10.70 -16.33 -7.57
N LYS A 21 9.43 -16.72 -7.51
CA LYS A 21 9.00 -18.12 -7.70
C LYS A 21 9.17 -18.62 -9.13
N ARG A 22 8.90 -17.77 -10.12
CA ARG A 22 9.08 -18.10 -11.54
C ARG A 22 10.51 -17.88 -12.06
N ARG A 23 11.43 -17.42 -11.19
CA ARG A 23 12.84 -17.10 -11.51
C ARG A 23 12.99 -16.19 -12.73
N SER A 24 12.09 -15.22 -12.87
CA SER A 24 12.10 -14.26 -13.97
C SER A 24 11.64 -12.90 -13.46
N PHE A 25 12.38 -11.87 -13.84
CA PHE A 25 12.19 -10.48 -13.42
C PHE A 25 11.29 -9.66 -14.35
N THR A 26 10.62 -10.31 -15.32
CA THR A 26 9.59 -9.64 -16.13
C THR A 26 8.44 -9.17 -15.23
N LEU A 27 7.84 -8.03 -15.55
CA LEU A 27 6.66 -7.56 -14.85
C LEU A 27 5.49 -8.53 -15.05
N VAL A 28 4.54 -8.53 -14.12
CA VAL A 28 3.29 -9.26 -14.27
C VAL A 28 2.48 -8.72 -15.46
N SER A 29 1.72 -9.59 -16.14
CA SER A 29 0.93 -9.18 -17.31
C SER A 29 -0.29 -8.33 -16.90
N CYS A 30 -0.91 -7.62 -17.86
CA CYS A 30 -2.17 -6.88 -17.59
C CYS A 30 -3.25 -7.77 -16.97
N LEU A 31 -3.33 -9.04 -17.41
CA LEU A 31 -4.27 -10.02 -16.89
C LEU A 31 -4.00 -10.35 -15.42
N ASP A 32 -2.73 -10.42 -15.04
CA ASP A 32 -2.30 -10.71 -13.68
C ASP A 32 -2.62 -9.53 -12.73
N TRP A 33 -2.53 -8.30 -13.22
CA TRP A 33 -2.96 -7.11 -12.49
C TRP A 33 -4.45 -7.12 -12.15
N VAL A 34 -5.31 -7.45 -13.14
CA VAL A 34 -6.75 -7.58 -12.92
C VAL A 34 -7.08 -8.67 -11.89
N LEU A 35 -6.30 -9.76 -11.86
CA LEU A 35 -6.46 -10.80 -10.85
C LEU A 35 -6.09 -10.33 -9.44
N MET A 36 -5.00 -9.57 -9.30
CA MET A 36 -4.62 -8.99 -8.01
C MET A 36 -5.68 -8.00 -7.51
N GLU A 37 -6.23 -7.17 -8.40
CA GLU A 37 -7.27 -6.19 -8.07
C GLU A 37 -8.54 -6.90 -7.60
N ASN A 38 -8.98 -7.93 -8.33
CA ASN A 38 -10.13 -8.75 -7.95
C ASN A 38 -9.94 -9.46 -6.59
N TRP A 39 -8.74 -9.95 -6.28
CA TRP A 39 -8.47 -10.51 -4.95
C TRP A 39 -8.54 -9.46 -3.85
N LEU A 40 -8.04 -8.26 -4.11
CA LEU A 40 -8.12 -7.15 -3.17
C LEU A 40 -9.58 -6.70 -2.94
N GLU A 41 -10.37 -6.56 -4.00
CA GLU A 41 -11.81 -6.21 -3.90
C GLU A 41 -12.60 -7.25 -3.12
N GLN A 42 -12.24 -8.53 -3.25
CA GLN A 42 -12.80 -9.62 -2.45
C GLN A 42 -12.32 -9.64 -0.99
N GLY A 43 -11.41 -8.74 -0.61
CA GLY A 43 -10.82 -8.68 0.72
C GLY A 43 -9.94 -9.89 1.05
N ILE A 44 -9.35 -10.52 0.04
CA ILE A 44 -8.43 -11.64 0.25
C ILE A 44 -7.13 -11.08 0.84
N PRO A 45 -6.66 -11.58 2.00
CA PRO A 45 -5.42 -11.12 2.61
C PRO A 45 -4.18 -11.45 1.76
N LEU A 46 -3.13 -10.62 1.88
CA LEU A 46 -1.87 -10.79 1.15
C LEU A 46 -1.27 -12.19 1.40
N ASP A 47 -1.24 -12.66 2.64
CA ASP A 47 -0.65 -13.96 2.98
C ASP A 47 -1.41 -15.12 2.34
N VAL A 48 -2.73 -15.01 2.16
CA VAL A 48 -3.56 -15.99 1.45
C VAL A 48 -3.14 -16.06 -0.02
N VAL A 49 -2.94 -14.91 -0.66
CA VAL A 49 -2.48 -14.86 -2.04
C VAL A 49 -1.07 -15.44 -2.17
N LEU A 50 -0.13 -15.06 -1.32
CA LEU A 50 1.25 -15.56 -1.37
C LEU A 50 1.32 -17.07 -1.14
N LYS A 51 0.58 -17.60 -0.15
CA LYS A 51 0.46 -19.05 0.11
C LYS A 51 -0.18 -19.79 -1.07
N GLY A 52 -1.19 -19.19 -1.71
CA GLY A 52 -1.82 -19.75 -2.90
C GLY A 52 -0.86 -19.81 -4.08
N ILE A 53 -0.08 -18.76 -4.31
CA ILE A 53 0.98 -18.73 -5.32
C ILE A 53 2.01 -19.83 -5.00
N GLU A 54 2.51 -19.90 -3.77
CA GLU A 54 3.48 -20.94 -3.36
C GLU A 54 2.96 -22.34 -3.69
N ARG A 55 1.73 -22.63 -3.27
CA ARG A 55 1.08 -23.93 -3.49
C ARG A 55 0.96 -24.27 -4.97
N ALA A 56 0.68 -23.29 -5.84
CA ALA A 56 0.64 -23.50 -7.28
C ALA A 56 2.03 -23.90 -7.84
N PHE A 57 3.10 -23.26 -7.36
CA PHE A 57 4.48 -23.56 -7.77
C PHE A 57 5.01 -24.89 -7.22
N SER A 58 4.59 -25.27 -6.01
CA SER A 58 5.01 -26.52 -5.35
C SER A 58 4.28 -27.77 -5.85
N ASN A 59 3.29 -27.66 -6.74
CA ASN A 59 2.53 -28.80 -7.24
C ASN A 59 3.39 -29.74 -8.12
N PRO A 60 3.66 -30.99 -7.69
CA PRO A 60 4.53 -31.91 -8.42
C PRO A 60 3.90 -32.47 -9.71
N ASN A 61 2.57 -32.43 -9.84
CA ASN A 61 1.84 -32.95 -11.01
C ASN A 61 1.65 -31.90 -12.11
N ARG A 62 2.36 -30.78 -12.04
CA ARG A 62 2.22 -29.67 -12.98
C ARG A 62 2.83 -30.03 -14.35
N LYS A 63 2.05 -29.86 -15.42
CA LYS A 63 2.46 -30.20 -16.80
C LYS A 63 3.15 -29.06 -17.57
N ARG A 64 3.07 -27.81 -17.10
CA ARG A 64 3.60 -26.60 -17.77
C ARG A 64 4.12 -25.61 -16.74
N ASP A 65 5.07 -24.76 -17.12
CA ASP A 65 5.56 -23.70 -16.24
C ASP A 65 4.54 -22.57 -16.08
N ILE A 66 4.58 -21.94 -14.90
CA ILE A 66 3.64 -20.87 -14.51
C ILE A 66 4.19 -19.54 -14.99
N GLY A 67 3.63 -19.06 -16.10
CA GLY A 67 3.96 -17.74 -16.67
C GLY A 67 3.01 -16.62 -16.26
N SER A 68 1.92 -16.91 -15.56
CA SER A 68 0.85 -15.95 -15.19
C SER A 68 0.18 -16.35 -13.88
N LEU A 69 -0.31 -15.36 -13.12
CA LEU A 69 -1.13 -15.54 -11.91
C LEU A 69 -2.46 -16.24 -12.19
N ALA A 70 -2.93 -16.30 -13.45
CA ALA A 70 -4.12 -17.04 -13.83
C ALA A 70 -4.05 -18.53 -13.42
N TYR A 71 -2.84 -19.11 -13.39
CA TYR A 71 -2.63 -20.49 -12.94
C TYR A 71 -2.65 -20.63 -11.40
N CYS A 72 -2.52 -19.52 -10.67
CA CYS A 72 -2.52 -19.49 -9.20
C CYS A 72 -3.93 -19.33 -8.62
N VAL A 73 -4.91 -18.84 -9.39
CA VAL A 73 -6.29 -18.53 -8.94
C VAL A 73 -6.90 -19.65 -8.10
N LYS A 74 -6.94 -20.87 -8.65
CA LYS A 74 -7.52 -22.03 -7.94
C LYS A 74 -6.82 -22.33 -6.62
N SER A 75 -5.50 -22.15 -6.56
CA SER A 75 -4.72 -22.41 -5.35
C SER A 75 -4.94 -21.32 -4.30
N VAL A 76 -5.09 -20.06 -4.72
CA VAL A 76 -5.44 -18.92 -3.86
C VAL A 76 -6.84 -19.10 -3.27
N GLU A 77 -7.82 -19.51 -4.08
CA GLU A 77 -9.18 -19.83 -3.61
C GLU A 77 -9.20 -20.95 -2.58
N GLN A 78 -8.44 -22.03 -2.81
CA GLN A 78 -8.33 -23.14 -1.86
C GLN A 78 -7.75 -22.69 -0.51
N VAL A 79 -6.67 -21.88 -0.53
CA VAL A 79 -6.09 -21.35 0.71
C VAL A 79 -7.06 -20.41 1.41
N ARG A 80 -7.82 -19.60 0.67
CA ARG A 80 -8.86 -18.72 1.21
C ARG A 80 -9.95 -19.52 1.92
N ASP A 81 -10.43 -20.59 1.30
CA ASP A 81 -11.51 -21.41 1.84
C ASP A 81 -11.01 -22.22 3.06
N GLU A 82 -9.79 -22.76 3.01
CA GLU A 82 -9.13 -23.39 4.17
C GLU A 82 -8.93 -22.42 5.34
N GLN A 83 -8.61 -21.15 5.08
CA GLN A 83 -8.49 -20.14 6.13
C GLN A 83 -9.86 -19.73 6.69
N LYS A 84 -10.93 -19.69 5.89
CA LYS A 84 -12.30 -19.46 6.38
C LYS A 84 -12.75 -20.56 7.35
N ASP A 85 -12.35 -21.80 7.11
CA ASP A 85 -12.65 -22.93 8.01
C ASP A 85 -11.83 -22.87 9.34
N LEU A 86 -10.73 -22.11 9.37
CA LEU A 86 -9.88 -21.90 10.55
C LEU A 86 -10.23 -20.62 11.34
N LEU A 87 -10.89 -19.63 10.71
CA LEU A 87 -11.20 -18.29 11.24
C LEU A 87 -12.40 -18.23 12.22
N VAL A 88 -12.63 -19.29 13.00
CA VAL A 88 -13.42 -19.18 14.25
C VAL A 88 -12.65 -18.41 15.35
N GLU A 89 -11.38 -18.05 15.12
CA GLU A 89 -10.58 -17.24 16.06
C GLU A 89 -9.96 -15.99 15.39
N ALA A 90 -10.12 -14.83 16.03
CA ALA A 90 -9.68 -13.52 15.53
C ALA A 90 -8.14 -13.34 15.54
N PRO A 91 -7.55 -12.61 14.57
CA PRO A 91 -6.09 -12.43 14.51
C PRO A 91 -5.60 -11.46 15.59
N LYS A 92 -4.49 -11.82 16.27
CA LYS A 92 -3.74 -10.92 17.15
C LYS A 92 -2.79 -10.05 16.32
N LEU A 93 -2.92 -8.73 16.45
CA LEU A 93 -1.94 -7.75 15.96
C LEU A 93 -0.61 -7.91 16.74
N PRO A 94 0.54 -7.46 16.18
CA PRO A 94 1.78 -7.35 16.95
C PRO A 94 1.56 -6.44 18.17
N ASP A 95 2.01 -6.87 19.35
CA ASP A 95 2.01 -6.04 20.55
C ASP A 95 3.14 -5.00 20.43
N PHE A 96 2.86 -3.87 19.79
CA PHE A 96 3.71 -2.67 19.93
C PHE A 96 3.50 -2.09 21.32
N GLN A 97 4.58 -1.71 22.00
CA GLN A 97 4.42 -1.01 23.27
C GLN A 97 3.86 0.38 23.00
N ASP A 98 2.89 0.83 23.81
CA ASP A 98 2.29 2.17 23.72
C ASP A 98 3.36 3.28 23.61
N GLN A 99 4.52 3.05 24.24
CA GLN A 99 5.65 3.96 24.23
C GLN A 99 6.36 4.05 22.87
N GLU A 100 6.51 2.95 22.14
CA GLU A 100 7.11 2.95 20.79
C GLU A 100 6.23 3.72 19.80
N VAL A 101 4.91 3.53 19.91
CA VAL A 101 3.92 4.25 19.11
C VAL A 101 3.96 5.75 19.42
N ALA A 102 4.02 6.11 20.71
CA ALA A 102 4.09 7.50 21.15
C ALA A 102 5.37 8.19 20.66
N GLU A 103 6.53 7.55 20.79
CA GLU A 103 7.82 8.07 20.34
C GLU A 103 7.84 8.28 18.82
N TYR A 104 7.25 7.36 18.07
CA TYR A 104 7.14 7.47 16.62
C TYR A 104 6.21 8.61 16.19
N ILE A 105 5.04 8.74 16.81
CA ILE A 105 4.11 9.85 16.54
C ILE A 105 4.76 11.20 16.90
N GLU A 106 5.50 11.27 18.00
CA GLU A 106 6.23 12.48 18.41
C GLU A 106 7.32 12.83 17.39
N LYS A 107 8.06 11.84 16.88
CA LYS A 107 9.03 12.05 15.80
C LYS A 107 8.37 12.64 14.56
N LEU A 108 7.26 12.04 14.10
CA LEU A 108 6.53 12.55 12.95
C LEU A 108 5.99 13.97 13.19
N ALA A 109 5.48 14.25 14.39
CA ALA A 109 5.00 15.58 14.76
C ALA A 109 6.11 16.64 14.69
N ASN A 110 7.33 16.29 15.08
CA ASN A 110 8.49 17.18 14.98
C ASN A 110 8.94 17.43 13.54
N GLU A 111 8.79 16.45 12.65
CA GLU A 111 9.06 16.61 11.21
C GLU A 111 7.97 17.45 10.51
N VAL A 112 6.72 17.39 10.97
CA VAL A 112 5.59 18.16 10.42
C VAL A 112 5.54 19.60 10.96
N ALA A 113 6.02 19.84 12.20
CA ALA A 113 5.92 21.13 12.87
C ALA A 113 6.44 22.35 12.08
N PRO A 114 7.54 22.27 11.30
CA PRO A 114 8.02 23.38 10.46
C PRO A 114 7.06 23.76 9.34
N VAL A 115 6.22 22.83 8.90
CA VAL A 115 5.26 23.01 7.81
C VAL A 115 3.89 23.40 8.35
N ASP A 116 3.43 22.74 9.41
CA ASP A 116 2.14 23.05 10.05
C ASP A 116 2.16 22.70 11.55
N SER A 117 2.29 23.73 12.38
CA SER A 117 2.32 23.57 13.84
C SER A 117 1.01 23.03 14.42
N ALA A 118 -0.13 23.38 13.82
CA ALA A 118 -1.44 22.94 14.31
C ALA A 118 -1.69 21.44 14.03
N ILE A 119 -1.22 20.93 12.89
CA ILE A 119 -1.25 19.50 12.59
C ILE A 119 -0.29 18.75 13.51
N ALA A 120 0.93 19.26 13.72
CA ALA A 120 1.87 18.66 14.67
C ALA A 120 1.30 18.57 16.09
N GLU A 121 0.65 19.62 16.59
CA GLU A 121 -0.05 19.59 17.89
C GLU A 121 -1.18 18.55 17.92
N SER A 122 -1.94 18.43 16.83
CA SER A 122 -3.00 17.42 16.70
C SER A 122 -2.45 16.00 16.72
N MET A 123 -1.26 15.78 16.15
CA MET A 123 -0.58 14.48 16.18
C MET A 123 -0.13 14.12 17.60
N ARG A 124 0.44 15.07 18.35
CA ARG A 124 0.83 14.84 19.75
C ARG A 124 -0.33 14.51 20.67
N ALA A 125 -1.56 14.87 20.28
CA ALA A 125 -2.78 14.55 21.03
C ALA A 125 -3.34 13.14 20.71
N ILE A 126 -2.76 12.39 19.78
CA ILE A 126 -3.23 11.05 19.39
C ILE A 126 -2.95 10.04 20.51
N GLY A 127 -3.99 9.31 20.93
CA GLY A 127 -3.85 8.24 21.90
C GLY A 127 -3.18 7.00 21.31
N CYS A 128 -2.24 6.39 22.05
CA CYS A 128 -1.45 5.26 21.58
C CYS A 128 -2.03 3.88 21.92
N LYS A 129 -3.13 3.84 22.69
CA LYS A 129 -3.76 2.59 23.18
C LYS A 129 -4.53 1.81 22.13
N ASP A 130 -5.01 2.50 21.09
CA ASP A 130 -5.73 1.88 19.98
C ASP A 130 -5.00 2.23 18.68
N LEU A 131 -4.18 1.30 18.22
CA LEU A 131 -3.41 1.40 16.98
C LEU A 131 -4.29 1.70 15.76
N ARG A 132 -5.53 1.15 15.72
CA ARG A 132 -6.45 1.38 14.61
C ARG A 132 -6.95 2.82 14.63
N ALA A 133 -7.35 3.31 15.81
CA ALA A 133 -7.80 4.69 15.96
C ALA A 133 -6.66 5.70 15.73
N ALA A 134 -5.45 5.40 16.20
CA ALA A 134 -4.26 6.21 15.97
C ALA A 134 -3.94 6.33 14.47
N GLU A 135 -3.99 5.21 13.75
CA GLU A 135 -3.74 5.18 12.30
C GLU A 135 -4.82 5.92 11.50
N GLN A 136 -6.10 5.81 11.91
CA GLN A 136 -7.17 6.60 11.30
C GLN A 136 -6.99 8.10 11.53
N ALA A 137 -6.55 8.50 12.73
CA ALA A 137 -6.27 9.89 13.04
C ALA A 137 -5.10 10.44 12.22
N LEU A 138 -4.01 9.68 12.07
CA LEU A 138 -2.86 10.05 11.24
C LEU A 138 -3.23 10.20 9.77
N ALA A 139 -4.00 9.26 9.21
CA ALA A 139 -4.48 9.35 7.82
C ALA A 139 -5.34 10.60 7.58
N ALA A 140 -6.24 10.93 8.51
CA ALA A 140 -7.05 12.14 8.42
C ALA A 140 -6.21 13.44 8.50
N LEU A 141 -5.15 13.43 9.31
CA LEU A 141 -4.22 14.56 9.41
C LEU A 141 -3.35 14.68 8.16
N GLU A 142 -2.94 13.58 7.53
CA GLU A 142 -2.22 13.59 6.25
C GLU A 142 -3.06 14.24 5.14
N GLU A 143 -4.33 13.85 5.02
CA GLU A 143 -5.24 14.46 4.03
C GLU A 143 -5.37 15.97 4.24
N LYS A 144 -5.50 16.40 5.50
CA LYS A 144 -5.57 17.82 5.86
C LYS A 144 -4.27 18.54 5.52
N LEU A 145 -3.12 17.91 5.76
CA LEU A 145 -1.81 18.46 5.42
C LEU A 145 -1.65 18.60 3.90
N ILE A 146 -1.96 17.55 3.14
CA ILE A 146 -1.93 17.56 1.67
C ILE A 146 -2.81 18.68 1.11
N ALA A 147 -4.02 18.86 1.66
CA ALA A 147 -4.92 19.93 1.25
C ALA A 147 -4.32 21.32 1.49
N LYS A 148 -3.65 21.55 2.63
CA LYS A 148 -2.96 22.81 2.91
C LYS A 148 -1.75 23.02 2.00
N LEU A 149 -0.93 21.99 1.80
CA LEU A 149 0.22 22.04 0.89
C LEU A 149 -0.19 22.39 -0.54
N LYS A 150 -1.31 21.85 -1.03
CA LYS A 150 -1.89 22.21 -2.33
C LYS A 150 -2.22 23.70 -2.45
N VAL A 151 -2.68 24.32 -1.36
CA VAL A 151 -3.05 25.75 -1.33
C VAL A 151 -1.81 26.64 -1.23
N THR A 152 -0.76 26.18 -0.54
CA THR A 152 0.49 26.94 -0.35
C THR A 152 1.46 26.78 -1.51
N ALA A 153 1.40 25.67 -2.26
CA ALA A 153 2.25 25.44 -3.44
C ALA A 153 1.95 26.46 -4.55
N ASP A 154 3.01 27.01 -5.13
CA ASP A 154 2.90 27.88 -6.31
C ASP A 154 2.54 27.07 -7.57
N ASP A 155 1.89 27.73 -8.53
CA ASP A 155 1.43 27.11 -9.78
C ASP A 155 2.55 26.39 -10.54
N LYS A 156 3.78 26.92 -10.50
CA LYS A 156 4.92 26.31 -11.16
C LYS A 156 5.31 24.99 -10.49
N THR A 157 5.38 24.95 -9.16
CA THR A 157 5.60 23.69 -8.42
C THR A 157 4.52 22.66 -8.73
N MET A 158 3.25 23.07 -8.84
CA MET A 158 2.14 22.17 -9.18
C MET A 158 2.26 21.59 -10.59
N ILE A 159 2.66 22.41 -11.57
CA ILE A 159 2.89 21.98 -12.95
C ILE A 159 4.09 21.02 -13.03
N ASP A 160 5.20 21.35 -12.37
CA ASP A 160 6.41 20.53 -12.37
C ASP A 160 6.15 19.14 -11.76
N LEU A 161 5.39 19.09 -10.66
CA LEU A 161 4.96 17.84 -10.04
C LEU A 161 4.09 17.01 -10.98
N LYS A 162 3.10 17.62 -11.65
CA LYS A 162 2.24 16.90 -12.60
C LYS A 162 3.04 16.33 -13.78
N GLN A 163 3.95 17.12 -14.35
CA GLN A 163 4.82 16.65 -15.44
C GLN A 163 5.74 15.50 -15.01
N ALA A 164 6.26 15.54 -13.78
CA ALA A 164 7.08 14.46 -13.24
C ALA A 164 6.26 13.17 -13.09
N VAL A 165 5.04 13.25 -12.54
CA VAL A 165 4.12 12.11 -12.45
C VAL A 165 3.78 11.57 -13.83
N ASP A 166 3.43 12.42 -14.79
CA ASP A 166 3.08 11.99 -16.15
C ASP A 166 4.23 11.24 -16.85
N ARG A 167 5.48 11.68 -16.65
CA ARG A 167 6.66 10.99 -17.20
C ARG A 167 6.84 9.60 -16.60
N GLU A 168 6.63 9.46 -15.30
CA GLU A 168 6.73 8.17 -14.61
C GLU A 168 5.53 7.25 -14.90
N LEU A 169 4.36 7.80 -15.20
CA LEU A 169 3.18 7.04 -15.61
C LEU A 169 3.27 6.50 -17.04
N ASN A 170 4.06 7.13 -17.90
CA ASN A 170 4.10 6.84 -19.34
C ASN A 170 4.31 5.35 -19.69
N PRO A 171 5.18 4.58 -19.01
CA PRO A 171 5.37 3.15 -19.27
C PRO A 171 4.12 2.29 -18.96
N PHE A 172 3.24 2.77 -18.09
CA PHE A 172 2.07 2.02 -17.60
C PHE A 172 0.79 2.32 -18.40
N ARG A 173 0.77 3.41 -19.17
CA ARG A 173 -0.41 3.86 -19.93
C ARG A 173 -0.93 2.86 -20.96
N SER A 174 -0.05 2.03 -21.53
CA SER A 174 -0.41 0.98 -22.49
C SER A 174 -0.87 -0.32 -21.82
N THR A 175 -0.63 -0.47 -20.52
CA THR A 175 -0.75 -1.74 -19.78
C THR A 175 -1.91 -1.70 -18.77
N MET A 176 -2.40 -0.52 -18.40
CA MET A 176 -3.43 -0.33 -17.37
C MET A 176 -4.72 0.31 -17.89
N THR A 177 -5.82 0.07 -17.17
CA THR A 177 -7.11 0.70 -17.44
C THR A 177 -7.14 2.16 -16.96
N ALA A 178 -8.06 2.97 -17.50
CA ALA A 178 -8.18 4.38 -17.10
C ALA A 178 -8.42 4.59 -15.59
N PRO A 179 -9.25 3.79 -14.88
CA PRO A 179 -9.38 3.88 -13.42
C PRO A 179 -8.07 3.59 -12.68
N GLN A 180 -7.35 2.53 -13.07
CA GLN A 180 -6.06 2.15 -12.47
C GLN A 180 -4.99 3.22 -12.68
N LEU A 181 -4.94 3.82 -13.87
CA LEU A 181 -4.04 4.94 -14.17
C LEU A 181 -4.36 6.18 -13.34
N SER A 182 -5.63 6.50 -13.15
CA SER A 182 -6.05 7.64 -12.33
C SER A 182 -5.69 7.43 -10.86
N MET A 183 -5.86 6.22 -10.34
CA MET A 183 -5.48 5.87 -8.98
C MET A 183 -3.96 5.95 -8.77
N LEU A 184 -3.18 5.40 -9.70
CA LEU A 184 -1.72 5.48 -9.67
C LEU A 184 -1.23 6.93 -9.76
N GLU A 185 -1.85 7.74 -10.63
CA GLU A 185 -1.57 9.18 -10.74
C GLU A 185 -1.77 9.88 -9.39
N GLN A 186 -2.90 9.63 -8.70
CA GLN A 186 -3.16 10.23 -7.39
C GLN A 186 -2.12 9.84 -6.35
N GLN A 187 -1.75 8.55 -6.26
CA GLN A 187 -0.76 8.08 -5.29
C GLN A 187 0.64 8.65 -5.55
N MET A 188 1.10 8.64 -6.81
CA MET A 188 2.40 9.19 -7.19
C MET A 188 2.46 10.69 -6.93
N TRP A 189 1.36 11.40 -7.21
CA TRP A 189 1.25 12.82 -7.00
C TRP A 189 1.33 13.18 -5.51
N ARG A 190 0.61 12.46 -4.65
CA ARG A 190 0.65 12.64 -3.19
C ARG A 190 2.05 12.44 -2.63
N ARG A 191 2.71 11.35 -3.05
CA ARG A 191 4.08 11.04 -2.61
C ARG A 191 5.06 12.16 -2.98
N LYS A 192 5.04 12.60 -4.24
CA LYS A 192 5.94 13.66 -4.71
C LYS A 192 5.67 15.02 -4.07
N LEU A 193 4.42 15.33 -3.74
CA LEU A 193 4.07 16.54 -3.00
C LEU A 193 4.73 16.51 -1.62
N LEU A 194 4.56 15.43 -0.85
CA LEU A 194 5.15 15.31 0.49
C LEU A 194 6.69 15.36 0.44
N GLU A 195 7.31 14.65 -0.52
CA GLU A 195 8.76 14.70 -0.77
C GLU A 195 9.24 16.13 -1.06
N ARG A 196 8.49 16.90 -1.86
CA ARG A 196 8.83 18.28 -2.24
C ARG A 196 8.84 19.23 -1.05
N PHE A 197 7.93 19.04 -0.10
CA PHE A 197 7.82 19.82 1.13
C PHE A 197 8.60 19.19 2.30
N GLN A 198 9.36 18.12 2.05
CA GLN A 198 10.16 17.39 3.05
C GLN A 198 9.33 16.90 4.25
N VAL A 199 8.08 16.52 3.99
CA VAL A 199 7.18 15.99 5.01
C VAL A 199 7.14 14.46 4.91
N PRO A 200 7.22 13.72 6.03
CA PRO A 200 6.96 12.29 6.03
C PRO A 200 5.50 11.96 5.71
N ARG A 201 5.26 10.73 5.27
CA ARG A 201 3.92 10.11 5.31
C ARG A 201 3.50 9.92 6.78
N LEU A 202 2.24 10.17 7.09
CA LEU A 202 1.69 10.00 8.42
C LEU A 202 0.97 8.65 8.50
N SER A 203 1.73 7.59 8.73
CA SER A 203 1.21 6.23 8.91
C SER A 203 2.11 5.44 9.86
N LEU A 204 1.49 4.68 10.77
CA LEU A 204 2.12 3.70 11.65
C LEU A 204 2.65 2.48 10.88
N PHE A 205 2.34 2.32 9.59
CA PHE A 205 2.88 1.24 8.77
C PHE A 205 4.41 1.25 8.72
N TYR A 206 5.04 2.43 8.83
CA TYR A 206 6.49 2.59 8.82
C TYR A 206 7.13 2.53 10.21
N LEU A 207 6.38 2.06 11.22
CA LEU A 207 6.90 1.76 12.56
C LEU A 207 7.77 0.49 12.58
N ILE A 208 7.76 -0.32 11.51
CA ILE A 208 8.39 -1.66 11.39
C ILE A 208 9.84 -1.60 10.93
#